data_AF-A0A6C0KMQ9-F1
#
_entry.id   AF-A0A6C0KMQ9-F1
#
_cell.length_a   1.000
_cell.length_b   1.000
_cell.length_c   1.000
_cell.angle_alpha   90.00
_cell.angle_beta   90.00
_cell.angle_gamma   90.00
#
_symmetry.space_group_name_H-M   'P 1'
#
loop_
_entity.id
_entity.type
_entity.pdbx_description
1 polymer ?
#
loop_
_entity_poly.entity_id
_entity_poly.type
_entity_poly.pdbx_seq_one_letter_code
_entity_poly.pdbx_strand_id
1 'polypeptide(L)'
;MDIVLLRSQLEKHPPNINYIKKIVNTFKQGLFKFVPNKPEIHEMIESDLPLDIIGPSSISHIIDRLIHWIEQFQAPSHDSITTTWRKQFANSTSDVDFICTFVIEYKNHTELVYKERWKALMRLANNENIVPPEYRTCGNGL
;
A
#
# COMPACT_ATOMS: atom_id res chain seq x y z
N MET A 1 10.15 4.77 -8.92
CA MET A 1 9.74 3.65 -9.80
C MET A 1 9.71 4.21 -11.20
N ASP A 2 10.42 3.60 -12.15
CA ASP A 2 10.38 4.04 -13.55
C ASP A 2 9.17 3.41 -14.24
N ILE A 3 8.22 4.25 -14.67
CA ILE A 3 6.95 3.86 -15.29
C ILE A 3 7.17 3.30 -16.69
N VAL A 4 8.11 3.88 -17.44
CA VAL A 4 8.46 3.44 -18.79
C VAL A 4 9.04 2.03 -18.73
N LEU A 5 9.91 1.79 -17.75
CA LEU A 5 10.45 0.46 -17.50
C LEU A 5 9.36 -0.53 -17.06
N LEU A 6 8.48 -0.14 -16.14
CA LEU A 6 7.38 -0.99 -15.66
C LEU A 6 6.44 -1.39 -16.80
N ARG A 7 5.94 -0.43 -17.57
CA ARG A 7 5.06 -0.68 -18.72
C ARG A 7 5.74 -1.64 -19.71
N SER A 8 7.00 -1.37 -20.06
CA SER A 8 7.78 -2.24 -20.94
C SER A 8 7.94 -3.67 -20.39
N GLN A 9 8.00 -3.89 -19.08
CA GLN A 9 8.07 -5.24 -18.51
C GLN A 9 6.72 -5.97 -18.53
N LEU A 10 5.60 -5.24 -18.44
CA LEU A 10 4.25 -5.79 -18.46
C LEU A 10 3.78 -6.13 -19.88
N GLU A 11 4.17 -5.34 -20.88
CA GLU A 11 3.82 -5.51 -22.29
C GLU A 11 4.64 -6.61 -23.01
N LYS A 12 5.64 -7.19 -22.35
CA LYS A 12 6.38 -8.34 -22.90
C LYS A 12 5.46 -9.56 -23.04
N HIS A 13 5.70 -10.38 -24.05
CA HIS A 13 5.02 -11.67 -24.24
C HIS A 13 6.04 -12.83 -24.19
N PRO A 14 6.13 -13.58 -23.07
CA PRO A 14 5.36 -13.44 -21.84
C PRO A 14 5.83 -12.27 -20.94
N PRO A 15 4.96 -11.75 -20.05
CA PRO A 15 5.33 -10.68 -19.13
C PRO A 15 6.52 -11.06 -18.25
N ASN A 16 7.34 -10.09 -17.88
CA ASN A 16 8.49 -10.36 -17.00
C ASN A 16 8.02 -10.54 -15.54
N ILE A 17 7.58 -11.74 -15.21
CA ILE A 17 7.08 -12.10 -13.89
C ILE A 17 8.10 -11.80 -12.78
N ASN A 18 9.40 -11.99 -13.03
CA ASN A 18 10.44 -11.70 -12.05
C ASN A 18 10.48 -10.23 -11.65
N TYR A 19 10.18 -9.32 -12.59
CA TYR A 19 10.10 -7.89 -12.29
C TYR A 19 8.87 -7.56 -11.44
N ILE A 20 7.72 -8.17 -11.74
CA ILE A 20 6.49 -8.03 -10.94
C ILE A 20 6.74 -8.54 -9.51
N LYS A 21 7.37 -9.71 -9.35
CA LYS A 21 7.74 -10.26 -8.03
C LYS A 21 8.60 -9.29 -7.22
N LYS A 22 9.56 -8.61 -7.86
CA LYS A 22 10.39 -7.57 -7.19
C LYS A 22 9.56 -6.38 -6.70
N ILE A 23 8.58 -5.95 -7.47
CA ILE A 23 7.69 -4.85 -7.07
C ILE A 23 6.83 -5.26 -5.88
N VAL A 24 6.19 -6.43 -5.96
CA VAL A 24 5.36 -6.95 -4.85
C VAL A 24 6.21 -7.12 -3.59
N ASN A 25 7.42 -7.67 -3.71
CA ASN A 25 8.35 -7.75 -2.59
C ASN A 25 8.67 -6.36 -2.01
N THR A 26 8.91 -5.36 -2.86
CA THR A 26 9.16 -3.98 -2.41
C THR A 26 7.98 -3.43 -1.59
N PHE A 27 6.74 -3.72 -2.00
CA PHE A 27 5.56 -3.34 -1.24
C PHE A 27 5.42 -4.10 0.07
N LYS A 28 5.69 -5.41 0.11
CA LYS A 28 5.73 -6.19 1.35
C LYS A 28 6.72 -5.61 2.35
N GLN A 29 7.93 -5.29 1.88
CA GLN A 29 8.94 -4.60 2.71
C GLN A 29 8.47 -3.22 3.18
N GLY A 30 7.69 -2.51 2.37
CA GLY A 30 7.01 -1.27 2.77
C GLY A 30 6.02 -1.51 3.91
N LEU A 31 5.20 -2.56 3.80
CA LEU A 31 4.22 -2.93 4.82
C LEU A 31 4.87 -3.35 6.14
N PHE A 32 5.99 -4.08 6.09
CA PHE A 32 6.74 -4.48 7.30
C PHE A 32 7.23 -3.29 8.12
N LYS A 33 7.55 -2.16 7.47
CA LYS A 33 7.97 -0.94 8.17
C LYS A 33 6.88 -0.37 9.07
N PHE A 34 5.60 -0.67 8.82
CA PHE A 34 4.55 -0.32 9.74
C PHE A 34 4.67 -1.12 11.03
N VAL A 35 5.07 -2.39 10.99
CA VAL A 35 5.02 -3.28 12.15
C VAL A 35 6.36 -3.94 12.42
N PRO A 36 7.45 -3.18 12.61
CA PRO A 36 8.82 -3.70 12.59
C PRO A 36 9.10 -4.77 13.66
N ASN A 37 8.36 -4.75 14.76
CA ASN A 37 8.52 -5.66 15.89
C ASN A 37 7.41 -6.73 15.96
N LYS A 38 6.75 -7.03 14.83
CA LYS A 38 5.60 -7.94 14.75
C LYS A 38 5.85 -9.03 13.70
N PRO A 39 6.75 -9.99 13.97
CA PRO A 39 7.05 -11.08 13.04
C PRO A 39 5.79 -11.88 12.66
N GLU A 40 4.81 -12.01 13.56
CA GLU A 40 3.56 -12.70 13.29
C GLU A 40 2.75 -12.04 12.15
N ILE A 41 2.75 -10.70 12.08
CA ILE A 41 2.08 -9.97 11.01
C ILE A 41 2.89 -10.06 9.71
N HIS A 42 4.22 -10.09 9.80
CA HIS A 42 5.06 -10.30 8.62
C HIS A 42 4.78 -11.65 7.96
N GLU A 43 4.65 -12.72 8.76
CA GLU A 43 4.29 -14.06 8.28
C GLU A 43 2.90 -14.07 7.62
N MET A 44 1.91 -13.37 8.19
CA MET A 44 0.58 -13.24 7.58
C MET A 44 0.64 -12.54 6.22
N ILE A 45 1.36 -11.41 6.12
CA ILE A 45 1.55 -10.69 4.85
C ILE A 45 2.31 -11.56 3.85
N GLU A 46 3.32 -12.31 4.29
CA GLU A 46 4.06 -13.24 3.43
C GLU A 46 3.15 -14.32 2.84
N SER A 47 2.30 -14.91 3.67
CA SER A 47 1.34 -15.94 3.28
C SER A 47 0.21 -15.44 2.37
N ASP A 48 -0.25 -14.20 2.56
CA ASP A 48 -1.30 -13.58 1.76
C ASP A 48 -0.80 -13.05 0.41
N LEU A 49 0.50 -12.75 0.31
CA LEU A 49 1.17 -12.28 -0.90
C LEU A 49 2.31 -13.23 -1.32
N PRO A 50 2.01 -14.50 -1.63
CA PRO A 50 3.00 -15.49 -2.04
C PRO A 50 3.64 -15.12 -3.39
N LEU A 51 4.97 -14.97 -3.40
CA LEU A 51 5.72 -14.53 -4.59
C LEU A 51 5.90 -15.65 -5.62
N ASP A 52 5.86 -16.91 -5.18
CA ASP A 52 6.06 -18.10 -5.99
C ASP A 52 4.92 -18.32 -6.99
N ILE A 53 3.68 -18.03 -6.61
CA ILE A 53 2.48 -18.23 -7.44
C ILE A 53 2.10 -17.03 -8.33
N ILE A 54 2.91 -15.97 -8.35
CA ILE A 54 2.61 -14.76 -9.14
C ILE A 54 2.61 -15.09 -10.64
N GLY A 55 1.46 -14.90 -11.28
CA GLY A 55 1.24 -14.99 -12.72
C GLY A 55 0.23 -13.94 -13.20
N PRO A 56 -0.06 -13.87 -14.52
CA PRO A 56 -0.99 -12.88 -15.07
C PRO A 56 -2.39 -12.91 -14.41
N SER A 57 -2.90 -14.11 -14.12
CA SER A 57 -4.20 -14.31 -13.48
C SER A 57 -4.24 -13.94 -11.99
N SER A 58 -3.10 -13.81 -11.32
CA SER A 58 -3.03 -13.52 -9.87
C SER A 58 -2.87 -12.04 -9.55
N ILE A 59 -2.66 -11.18 -10.56
CA ILE A 59 -2.38 -9.75 -10.35
C ILE A 59 -3.54 -9.05 -9.64
N SER A 60 -4.78 -9.33 -10.05
CA SER A 60 -5.98 -8.80 -9.40
C SER A 60 -6.00 -9.12 -7.90
N HIS A 61 -5.71 -10.38 -7.55
CA HIS A 61 -5.69 -10.83 -6.16
C HIS A 61 -4.58 -10.13 -5.35
N ILE A 62 -3.39 -9.98 -5.94
CA ILE A 62 -2.27 -9.27 -5.30
C ILE A 62 -2.64 -7.82 -5.00
N ILE A 63 -3.27 -7.13 -5.95
CA ILE A 63 -3.70 -5.73 -5.77
C ILE A 63 -4.74 -5.65 -4.65
N ASP A 64 -5.75 -6.51 -4.68
CA ASP A 64 -6.78 -6.56 -3.63
C ASP A 64 -6.17 -6.77 -2.23
N ARG A 65 -5.21 -7.70 -2.11
CA ARG A 65 -4.50 -7.98 -0.85
C ARG A 65 -3.60 -6.83 -0.41
N LEU A 66 -2.90 -6.17 -1.34
CA LEU A 66 -2.09 -4.98 -1.02
C LEU A 66 -2.96 -3.83 -0.48
N ILE A 67 -4.14 -3.63 -1.09
CA ILE A 67 -5.12 -2.64 -0.62
C ILE A 67 -5.63 -3.03 0.77
N HIS A 68 -6.02 -4.30 0.97
CA HIS A 68 -6.48 -4.79 2.27
C HIS A 68 -5.47 -4.52 3.40
N TRP A 69 -4.18 -4.78 3.15
CA TRP A 69 -3.14 -4.58 4.15
C TRP A 69 -2.87 -3.11 4.46
N ILE A 70 -2.85 -2.22 3.47
CA ILE A 70 -2.64 -0.78 3.75
C ILE A 70 -3.85 -0.18 4.48
N GLU A 71 -5.07 -0.67 4.23
CA GLU A 71 -6.28 -0.31 4.98
C GLU A 71 -6.14 -0.62 6.48
N GLN A 72 -5.40 -1.67 6.86
CA GLN A 72 -5.15 -2.00 8.28
C GLN A 72 -4.21 -1.02 8.99
N PHE A 73 -3.39 -0.29 8.23
CA PHE A 73 -2.34 0.58 8.78
C PHE A 73 -2.65 2.08 8.67
N GLN A 74 -3.56 2.46 7.77
CA GLN A 74 -3.93 3.85 7.53
C GLN A 74 -4.98 4.37 8.53
N ALA A 75 -5.09 5.69 8.62
CA ALA A 75 -6.20 6.34 9.31
C ALA A 75 -7.48 6.32 8.44
N PRO A 76 -8.69 6.34 9.04
CA PRO A 76 -9.96 6.32 8.30
C PRO A 76 -10.14 7.45 7.27
N SER A 77 -9.43 8.58 7.44
CA SER A 77 -9.41 9.68 6.47
C SER A 77 -8.93 9.25 5.08
N HIS A 78 -8.16 8.16 5.00
CA HIS A 78 -7.58 7.64 3.77
C HIS A 78 -8.44 6.56 3.08
N ASP A 79 -9.55 6.13 3.67
CA ASP A 79 -10.40 5.05 3.13
C ASP A 79 -11.01 5.40 1.76
N SER A 80 -11.19 6.69 1.48
CA SER A 80 -11.64 7.17 0.18
C SER A 80 -10.65 6.86 -0.95
N ILE A 81 -9.34 6.83 -0.66
CA ILE A 81 -8.27 6.53 -1.61
C ILE A 81 -8.33 5.05 -2.00
N THR A 82 -8.38 4.16 -1.02
CA THR A 82 -8.41 2.71 -1.26
C THR A 82 -9.71 2.27 -1.92
N THR A 83 -10.84 2.90 -1.56
CA THR A 83 -12.13 2.75 -2.26
C THR A 83 -12.02 3.18 -3.73
N THR A 84 -11.29 4.26 -4.01
CA THR A 84 -11.08 4.75 -5.38
C THR A 84 -10.26 3.75 -6.20
N TRP A 85 -9.18 3.20 -5.64
CA TRP A 85 -8.39 2.17 -6.31
C TRP A 85 -9.20 0.93 -6.68
N ARG A 86 -10.05 0.45 -5.75
CA ARG A 86 -10.94 -0.69 -6.01
C ARG A 86 -11.91 -0.40 -7.17
N LYS A 87 -12.47 0.82 -7.22
CA LYS A 87 -13.35 1.25 -8.32
C LYS A 87 -12.60 1.41 -9.65
N GLN A 88 -11.43 2.00 -9.63
CA GLN A 88 -10.59 2.16 -10.83
C GLN A 88 -10.18 0.81 -11.40
N PHE A 89 -9.84 -0.15 -10.53
CA PHE A 89 -9.55 -1.52 -10.94
C PHE A 89 -10.75 -2.16 -11.65
N ALA A 90 -11.93 -2.09 -11.05
CA ALA A 90 -13.15 -2.69 -11.59
C ALA A 90 -13.59 -2.07 -12.94
N ASN A 91 -13.25 -0.80 -13.17
CA ASN A 91 -13.63 -0.06 -14.39
C ASN A 91 -12.51 0.02 -15.43
N SER A 92 -11.34 -0.58 -15.18
CA SER A 92 -10.20 -0.47 -16.09
C SER A 92 -10.44 -1.24 -17.38
N THR A 93 -10.11 -0.64 -18.52
CA THR A 93 -10.10 -1.28 -19.84
C THR A 93 -8.74 -1.87 -20.21
N SER A 94 -7.69 -1.53 -19.44
CA SER A 94 -6.30 -1.93 -19.66
C SER A 94 -5.66 -2.28 -18.32
N ASP A 95 -5.37 -3.57 -18.11
CA ASP A 95 -4.71 -4.03 -16.89
C ASP A 95 -3.34 -3.35 -16.71
N VAL A 96 -2.60 -3.15 -17.80
CA VAL A 96 -1.26 -2.56 -17.77
C VAL A 96 -1.28 -1.11 -17.30
N ASP A 97 -2.21 -0.29 -17.82
CA ASP A 97 -2.31 1.12 -17.46
C ASP A 97 -2.74 1.31 -16.00
N PHE A 98 -3.69 0.47 -15.56
CA PHE A 98 -4.09 0.46 -14.17
C PHE A 98 -2.93 0.05 -13.25
N ILE A 99 -2.23 -1.06 -13.55
CA ILE A 99 -1.10 -1.52 -12.73
C ILE A 99 -0.02 -0.44 -12.64
N CYS A 100 0.31 0.22 -13.75
CA CYS A 100 1.30 1.29 -13.75
C CYS A 100 0.90 2.44 -12.83
N THR A 101 -0.35 2.88 -12.90
CA THR A 101 -0.90 3.95 -12.07
C THR A 101 -0.93 3.54 -10.60
N PHE A 102 -1.54 2.39 -10.31
CA PHE A 102 -1.67 1.83 -8.96
C PHE A 102 -0.32 1.69 -8.27
N VAL A 103 0.70 1.20 -8.97
CA VAL A 103 2.03 1.00 -8.40
C VAL A 103 2.66 2.30 -7.88
N ILE A 104 2.44 3.42 -8.58
CA ILE A 104 2.96 4.74 -8.19
C ILE A 104 2.17 5.26 -6.98
N GLU A 105 0.84 5.25 -7.11
CA GLU A 105 -0.06 5.77 -6.08
C GLU A 105 0.09 5.00 -4.78
N TYR A 106 0.17 3.66 -4.85
CA TYR A 106 0.37 2.80 -3.70
C TYR A 106 1.69 3.10 -2.98
N LYS A 107 2.79 3.29 -3.74
CA LYS A 107 4.09 3.67 -3.17
C LYS A 107 4.00 5.01 -2.44
N ASN A 108 3.44 6.03 -3.09
CA ASN A 108 3.33 7.37 -2.53
C ASN A 108 2.43 7.39 -1.29
N HIS A 109 1.32 6.67 -1.34
CA HIS A 109 0.39 6.53 -0.22
C HIS A 109 1.03 5.82 0.97
N THR A 110 1.74 4.71 0.72
CA THR A 110 2.47 3.98 1.76
C THR A 110 3.49 4.88 2.46
N GLU A 111 4.22 5.71 1.72
CA GLU A 111 5.17 6.69 2.29
C GLU A 111 4.48 7.78 3.10
N LEU A 112 3.32 8.26 2.65
CA LEU A 112 2.49 9.23 3.37
C LEU A 112 2.00 8.64 4.70
N VAL A 113 1.36 7.47 4.67
CA VAL A 113 0.85 6.78 5.86
C VAL A 113 2.00 6.49 6.84
N TYR A 114 3.17 6.08 6.34
CA TYR A 114 4.35 5.84 7.17
C TYR A 114 4.81 7.12 7.88
N LYS A 115 4.85 8.25 7.16
CA LYS A 115 5.23 9.55 7.73
C LYS A 115 4.25 10.02 8.80
N GLU A 116 2.95 9.84 8.58
CA GLU A 116 1.92 10.18 9.57
C GLU A 116 2.06 9.34 10.83
N ARG A 117 2.23 8.03 10.67
CA ARG A 117 2.46 7.13 11.80
C ARG A 117 3.73 7.45 12.56
N TRP A 118 4.83 7.73 11.87
CA TRP A 118 6.07 8.14 12.52
C TRP A 118 5.88 9.41 13.34
N LYS A 119 5.20 10.43 12.80
CA LYS A 119 4.87 11.65 13.54
C LYS A 119 4.03 11.34 14.78
N ALA A 120 3.04 10.46 14.67
CA ALA A 120 2.22 10.03 15.79
C ALA A 120 3.05 9.33 16.88
N LEU A 121 3.98 8.44 16.51
CA LEU A 121 4.90 7.78 17.43
C LEU A 121 5.86 8.77 18.11
N MET A 122 6.38 9.76 17.39
CA MET A 122 7.24 10.79 17.99
C MET A 122 6.48 11.65 19.00
N ARG A 123 5.22 12.01 18.71
CA ARG A 123 4.36 12.71 19.69
C ARG A 123 4.16 11.86 20.95
N LEU A 124 3.85 10.58 20.79
CA LEU A 124 3.69 9.67 21.91
C LEU A 124 4.98 9.57 22.76
N ALA A 125 6.14 9.45 22.11
CA ALA A 125 7.44 9.41 22.80
C ALA A 125 7.75 10.70 23.58
N ASN A 126 7.23 11.84 23.11
CA ASN A 126 7.35 13.14 23.77
C ASN A 126 6.25 13.39 24.83
N ASN A 127 5.45 12.38 25.18
CA ASN A 127 4.25 12.52 26.03
C ASN A 127 3.21 13.55 25.50
N GLU A 128 3.17 13.77 24.19
CA GLU A 128 2.14 14.55 23.52
C GLU A 128 0.95 13.69 23.09
N ASN A 129 -0.21 14.31 22.86
CA ASN A 129 -1.37 13.60 22.30
C ASN A 129 -1.08 13.13 20.86
N ILE A 130 -1.32 11.84 20.63
CA ILE A 130 -1.09 11.15 19.35
C ILE A 130 -1.89 11.78 18.19
N VAL A 131 -3.06 12.35 18.49
CA VAL A 131 -3.87 13.10 17.55
C VAL A 131 -3.23 14.48 17.30
N PRO A 132 -2.94 14.85 16.04
CA PRO A 132 -2.40 16.16 15.70
C PRO A 132 -3.33 17.29 16.19
N PRO A 133 -2.79 18.46 16.62
CA PRO A 133 -3.59 19.58 17.10
C PRO A 133 -4.72 20.01 16.17
N GLU A 134 -4.49 19.93 14.86
CA GLU A 134 -5.43 20.36 13.82
C GLU A 134 -6.71 19.50 13.77
N TYR A 135 -6.65 18.28 14.33
CA TYR A 135 -7.78 17.35 14.38
C TYR A 135 -8.32 17.15 15.80
N ARG A 136 -7.77 17.86 16.80
CA ARG A 136 -8.34 17.84 18.14
C ARG A 136 -9.60 18.68 18.10
N THR A 137 -10.74 18.10 18.44
CA THR A 137 -11.95 18.87 18.71
C THR A 137 -11.66 19.79 19.90
N CYS A 138 -11.51 21.09 19.65
CA CYS A 138 -11.67 22.08 20.71
C CYS A 138 -13.08 21.89 21.24
N GLY A 139 -13.21 21.23 22.40
CA GLY A 139 -14.44 21.29 23.16
C GLY A 139 -14.71 22.76 23.40
N ASN A 140 -15.70 23.33 22.72
CA ASN A 140 -16.30 24.57 23.16
C ASN A 140 -16.83 24.27 24.56
N GLY A 141 -16.10 24.70 25.57
CA GLY A 141 -16.52 24.63 26.95
C GLY A 141 -17.88 25.31 27.06
N LEU A 142 -18.86 24.54 27.51
CA LEU A 142 -20.04 25.06 28.21
C LEU A 142 -19.64 25.28 29.67
#